data_AF-A0A843BQG7-F1
#
_entry.id   AF-A0A843BQG7-F1
#
_cell.length_a   1.000
_cell.length_b   1.000
_cell.length_c   1.000
_cell.angle_alpha   90.00
_cell.angle_beta   90.00
_cell.angle_gamma   90.00
#
_symmetry.space_group_name_H-M   'P 1'
#
loop_
_entity.id
_entity.type
_entity.pdbx_description
1 polymer ?
#
loop_
_entity_poly.entity_id
_entity_poly.type
_entity_poly.pdbx_seq_one_letter_code
_entity_poly.pdbx_strand_id
1 'polypeptide(L)'
;MADPLIDDVKDLLEKDFGDDRILKQIHRACENNEVISNFERNYVRKLAEKHLGRKPETPAPVEKPVVPDVVLPETPSVQKIQTIQSEPPKASSSSSKNSKLMLGIGGVALVVIIAVAVSFSGISDITPDVVNTPDVVNTPDTVSDSLTIQTDFSSYNNQDIISINGVSNTQSSVNLSIENQKGELVWTEQLSLKSDGRYSTLAIAGGPGWEGSGTYTIKVDNGVETNFNTFSFTT
;
A
#
# COMPACT_ATOMS: atom_id res chain seq x y z
N MET A 1 -32.98 -15.73 13.15
CA MET A 1 -32.08 -16.84 13.57
C MET A 1 -30.87 -16.16 14.20
N ALA A 2 -30.58 -16.43 15.48
CA ALA A 2 -29.39 -15.87 16.11
C ALA A 2 -28.14 -16.45 15.43
N ASP A 3 -27.18 -15.60 15.07
CA ASP A 3 -25.90 -16.04 14.50
C ASP A 3 -25.18 -16.86 15.59
N PRO A 4 -24.88 -18.16 15.37
CA PRO A 4 -24.19 -19.01 16.36
C PRO A 4 -22.86 -18.43 16.87
N LEU A 5 -22.30 -17.46 16.13
CA LEU A 5 -21.09 -16.74 16.48
C LEU A 5 -21.21 -15.91 17.78
N ILE A 6 -22.38 -15.35 18.09
CA ILE A 6 -22.52 -14.43 19.24
C ILE A 6 -22.29 -15.13 20.58
N ASP A 7 -22.76 -16.37 20.71
CA ASP A 7 -22.61 -17.17 21.93
C ASP A 7 -21.14 -17.54 22.15
N ASP A 8 -20.45 -17.94 21.09
CA ASP A 8 -19.01 -18.27 21.16
C ASP A 8 -18.17 -17.05 21.54
N VAL A 9 -18.47 -15.86 20.99
CA VAL A 9 -17.76 -14.62 21.37
C VAL A 9 -17.98 -14.30 22.84
N LYS A 10 -19.20 -14.46 23.35
CA LYS A 10 -19.53 -14.20 24.76
C LYS A 10 -18.78 -15.15 25.69
N ASP A 11 -18.76 -16.44 25.36
CA ASP A 11 -18.02 -17.46 26.11
C ASP A 11 -16.51 -17.21 26.14
N LEU A 12 -15.95 -16.71 25.03
CA LEU A 12 -14.53 -16.37 24.93
C LEU A 12 -14.19 -15.13 25.78
N LEU A 13 -15.05 -14.11 25.79
CA LEU A 13 -14.88 -12.93 26.62
C LEU A 13 -14.98 -13.25 28.12
N GLU A 14 -15.93 -14.09 28.51
CA GLU A 14 -16.12 -14.46 29.92
C GLU A 14 -14.93 -15.25 30.48
N LYS A 15 -14.29 -16.06 29.63
CA LYS A 15 -13.16 -16.91 30.02
C LYS A 15 -11.79 -16.29 29.70
N ASP A 16 -11.75 -15.02 29.27
CA ASP A 16 -10.53 -14.26 28.93
C ASP A 16 -9.65 -14.98 27.87
N PHE A 17 -10.28 -15.52 26.83
CA PHE A 17 -9.61 -16.26 25.76
C PHE A 17 -9.55 -15.45 24.47
N GLY A 18 -8.40 -14.81 24.21
CA GLY A 18 -8.11 -14.13 22.97
C GLY A 18 -7.76 -12.67 23.18
N ASP A 19 -7.95 -11.86 22.14
CA ASP A 19 -7.82 -10.41 22.19
C ASP A 19 -9.18 -9.82 22.55
N ASP A 20 -9.23 -9.32 23.78
CA ASP A 20 -10.38 -8.71 24.40
C ASP A 20 -10.99 -7.57 23.58
N ARG A 21 -10.15 -6.78 22.89
CA ARG A 21 -10.60 -5.65 22.07
C ARG A 21 -11.29 -6.14 20.82
N ILE A 22 -10.70 -7.15 20.16
CA ILE A 22 -11.25 -7.76 18.95
C ILE A 22 -12.57 -8.47 19.29
N LEU A 23 -12.61 -9.26 20.36
CA LEU A 23 -13.82 -9.98 20.76
C LEU A 23 -14.96 -9.03 21.17
N LYS A 24 -14.67 -7.93 21.87
CA LYS A 24 -15.67 -6.89 22.18
C LYS A 24 -16.20 -6.21 20.92
N GLN A 25 -15.34 -5.93 19.94
CA GLN A 25 -15.76 -5.35 18.67
C GLN A 25 -16.69 -6.30 17.91
N ILE A 26 -16.31 -7.58 17.81
CA ILE A 26 -17.13 -8.60 17.14
C ILE A 26 -18.46 -8.78 17.88
N HIS A 27 -18.46 -8.82 19.22
CA HIS A 27 -19.70 -8.92 20.01
C HIS A 27 -20.65 -7.76 19.71
N ARG A 28 -20.14 -6.52 19.71
CA ARG A 28 -20.93 -5.34 19.38
C ARG A 28 -21.46 -5.38 17.94
N ALA A 29 -20.66 -5.87 16.99
CA ALA A 29 -21.09 -6.04 15.61
C ALA A 29 -22.22 -7.08 15.50
N CYS A 30 -22.11 -8.22 16.21
CA CYS A 30 -23.16 -9.24 16.30
C CYS A 30 -24.48 -8.66 16.86
N GLU A 31 -24.42 -7.92 17.97
CA GLU A 31 -25.60 -7.33 18.63
C GLU A 31 -26.34 -6.31 17.75
N ASN A 32 -25.59 -5.60 16.90
CA ASN A 32 -26.14 -4.58 16.00
C ASN A 32 -26.44 -5.10 14.60
N ASN A 33 -26.36 -6.42 14.36
CA ASN A 33 -26.52 -7.04 13.05
C ASN A 33 -25.60 -6.45 11.97
N GLU A 34 -24.39 -6.05 12.34
CA GLU A 34 -23.39 -5.52 11.42
C GLU A 34 -22.67 -6.65 10.68
N VAL A 35 -22.08 -6.31 9.53
CA VAL A 35 -21.31 -7.27 8.73
C VAL A 35 -19.99 -7.55 9.42
N ILE A 36 -19.78 -8.82 9.78
CA ILE A 36 -18.53 -9.32 10.37
C ILE A 36 -17.70 -9.95 9.25
N SER A 37 -16.43 -9.56 9.18
CA SER A 37 -15.51 -10.04 8.16
C SER A 37 -15.24 -11.54 8.29
N ASN A 38 -14.84 -12.17 7.19
CA ASN A 38 -14.41 -13.57 7.20
C ASN A 38 -13.20 -13.81 8.12
N PHE A 39 -12.35 -12.80 8.29
CA PHE A 39 -11.20 -12.88 9.19
C PHE A 39 -11.66 -13.00 10.65
N GLU A 40 -12.57 -12.13 11.09
CA GLU A 40 -13.14 -12.12 12.44
C GLU A 40 -13.90 -13.41 12.75
N ARG A 41 -14.71 -13.90 11.80
CA ARG A 41 -15.41 -15.18 11.94
C ARG A 41 -14.43 -16.34 12.14
N ASN A 42 -13.36 -16.37 11.33
CA ASN A 42 -12.32 -17.39 11.45
C ASN A 42 -11.52 -17.27 12.76
N TYR A 43 -11.32 -16.05 13.25
CA TYR A 43 -10.64 -15.79 14.50
C TYR A 43 -11.39 -16.38 15.69
N VAL A 44 -12.68 -16.04 15.82
CA VAL A 44 -13.57 -16.58 16.87
C VAL A 44 -13.66 -18.09 16.78
N ARG A 45 -13.85 -18.63 15.57
CA ARG A 45 -13.95 -20.07 15.36
C ARG A 45 -12.71 -20.82 15.84
N LYS A 46 -11.50 -20.35 15.50
CA LYS A 46 -10.24 -20.97 15.97
C LYS A 46 -10.10 -20.92 17.50
N LEU A 47 -10.53 -19.82 18.12
CA LEU A 47 -10.51 -19.70 19.57
C LEU A 47 -11.53 -20.64 20.23
N ALA A 48 -12.75 -20.71 19.70
CA ALA A 48 -13.79 -21.61 20.18
C ALA A 48 -13.40 -23.09 20.03
N GLU A 49 -12.81 -23.46 18.90
CA GLU A 49 -12.25 -24.80 18.67
C GLU A 49 -11.17 -25.15 19.72
N LYS A 50 -10.28 -24.19 20.01
CA LYS A 50 -9.14 -24.40 20.91
C LYS A 50 -9.51 -24.39 22.40
N HIS A 51 -10.41 -23.50 22.80
CA HIS A 51 -10.66 -23.19 24.21
C HIS A 51 -12.04 -23.61 24.70
N LEU A 52 -13.04 -23.69 23.80
CA LEU A 52 -14.41 -24.07 24.14
C LEU A 52 -14.74 -25.51 23.69
N GLY A 53 -13.83 -26.19 22.98
CA GLY A 53 -14.02 -27.55 22.51
C GLY A 53 -15.11 -27.70 21.44
N ARG A 54 -15.48 -26.60 20.76
CA ARG A 54 -16.42 -26.62 19.63
C ARG A 54 -15.81 -27.43 18.48
N LYS A 55 -16.52 -28.44 18.01
CA LYS A 55 -16.10 -29.24 16.83
C LYS A 55 -16.40 -28.42 15.56
N PRO A 56 -15.55 -28.44 14.52
CA PRO A 56 -15.83 -27.75 13.27
C PRO A 56 -17.17 -28.20 12.70
N GLU A 57 -18.07 -27.24 12.45
CA GLU A 57 -19.27 -27.48 11.67
C GLU A 57 -18.83 -27.89 10.27
N THR A 58 -19.04 -29.17 9.96
CA THR A 58 -18.85 -29.69 8.61
C THR A 58 -19.83 -28.94 7.70
N PRO A 59 -19.40 -28.41 6.53
CA PRO A 59 -20.35 -27.84 5.59
C PRO A 59 -21.44 -28.88 5.32
N ALA A 60 -22.70 -28.53 5.60
CA ALA A 60 -23.82 -29.38 5.28
C ALA A 60 -23.73 -29.80 3.80
N PRO A 61 -24.01 -31.07 3.46
CA PRO A 61 -24.12 -31.50 2.07
C PRO A 61 -25.11 -30.59 1.37
N VAL A 62 -24.66 -29.89 0.33
CA VAL A 62 -25.51 -29.07 -0.53
C VAL A 62 -26.62 -29.97 -1.06
N GLU A 63 -27.86 -29.76 -0.60
CA GLU A 63 -29.04 -30.35 -1.23
C GLU A 63 -29.05 -29.93 -2.70
N LYS A 64 -29.08 -30.93 -3.57
CA LYS A 64 -29.10 -30.76 -5.02
C LYS A 64 -30.33 -29.94 -5.42
N PRO A 65 -30.19 -28.81 -6.12
CA PRO A 65 -31.31 -28.19 -6.79
C PRO A 65 -31.83 -29.16 -7.86
N VAL A 66 -33.11 -29.51 -7.78
CA VAL A 66 -33.82 -30.22 -8.86
C VAL A 66 -33.92 -29.26 -10.04
N VAL A 67 -33.15 -29.52 -11.09
CA VAL A 67 -33.16 -28.74 -12.34
C VAL A 67 -34.23 -29.33 -13.27
N PRO A 68 -35.19 -28.55 -13.80
CA PRO A 68 -35.99 -28.99 -14.94
C PRO A 68 -35.15 -29.03 -16.22
N ASP A 69 -35.31 -30.11 -16.99
CA ASP A 69 -34.60 -30.37 -18.26
C ASP A 69 -34.63 -29.18 -19.22
N VAL A 70 -33.46 -28.58 -19.44
CA VAL A 70 -33.16 -27.82 -20.67
C VAL A 70 -31.76 -28.24 -21.13
N VAL A 71 -31.71 -28.93 -22.26
CA VAL A 71 -30.52 -29.52 -22.89
C VAL A 71 -29.86 -28.49 -23.81
N LEU A 72 -28.56 -28.18 -23.61
CA LEU A 72 -27.50 -27.94 -24.64
C LEU A 72 -26.19 -27.36 -24.04
N PRO A 73 -25.02 -27.44 -24.72
CA PRO A 73 -24.22 -28.59 -25.15
C PRO A 73 -22.87 -28.70 -24.38
N GLU A 74 -22.23 -29.87 -24.46
CA GLU A 74 -20.94 -30.18 -23.81
C GLU A 74 -19.75 -29.40 -24.41
N THR A 75 -18.89 -28.86 -23.55
CA THR A 75 -17.55 -28.38 -23.90
C THR A 75 -16.50 -29.15 -23.08
N PRO A 76 -15.36 -29.56 -23.68
CA PRO A 76 -14.47 -30.54 -23.08
C PRO A 76 -13.67 -29.96 -21.91
N SER A 77 -13.67 -30.70 -20.81
CA SER A 77 -12.82 -30.52 -19.63
C SER A 77 -11.34 -30.71 -19.96
N VAL A 78 -10.49 -29.75 -19.62
CA VAL A 78 -9.05 -29.98 -19.45
C VAL A 78 -8.68 -29.69 -17.99
N GLN A 79 -8.53 -30.78 -17.24
CA GLN A 79 -7.86 -30.81 -15.95
C GLN A 79 -6.35 -30.87 -16.18
N LYS A 80 -5.57 -29.98 -15.55
CA LYS A 80 -4.35 -30.35 -14.80
C LYS A 80 -3.84 -29.16 -13.98
N ILE A 81 -4.20 -29.16 -12.70
CA ILE A 81 -3.49 -28.39 -11.67
C ILE A 81 -2.11 -29.04 -11.51
N GLN A 82 -1.02 -28.29 -11.68
CA GLN A 82 0.30 -28.71 -11.21
C GLN A 82 0.48 -28.25 -9.77
N THR A 83 0.50 -29.23 -8.88
CA THR A 83 0.98 -29.13 -7.50
C THR A 83 2.45 -28.74 -7.50
N ILE A 84 2.83 -27.58 -6.96
CA ILE A 84 4.19 -27.36 -6.47
C ILE A 84 4.16 -27.56 -4.95
N GLN A 85 4.85 -28.62 -4.55
CA GLN A 85 5.04 -29.10 -3.20
C GLN A 85 5.99 -28.14 -2.47
N SER A 86 5.54 -27.48 -1.40
CA SER A 86 6.43 -26.79 -0.47
C SER A 86 6.85 -27.75 0.63
N GLU A 87 8.14 -28.09 0.70
CA GLU A 87 8.74 -28.81 1.82
C GLU A 87 9.56 -27.83 2.68
N PRO A 88 9.38 -27.79 4.01
CA PRO A 88 10.37 -27.25 4.94
C PRO A 88 10.94 -28.36 5.86
N PRO A 89 12.03 -28.17 6.63
CA PRO A 89 13.15 -27.21 6.53
C PRO A 89 14.53 -27.88 6.77
N LYS A 90 15.64 -27.17 6.53
CA LYS A 90 16.93 -27.44 7.24
C LYS A 90 17.57 -26.14 7.70
N ALA A 91 17.52 -25.91 9.00
CA ALA A 91 18.29 -24.91 9.71
C ALA A 91 19.72 -25.42 9.93
N SER A 92 20.72 -24.61 9.60
CA SER A 92 22.03 -24.66 10.25
C SER A 92 22.21 -23.38 11.06
N SER A 93 22.31 -23.56 12.36
CA SER A 93 22.47 -22.53 13.37
C SER A 93 23.90 -21.99 13.39
N SER A 94 24.09 -20.69 13.18
CA SER A 94 25.26 -19.97 13.68
C SER A 94 24.82 -19.07 14.83
N SER A 95 24.93 -19.61 16.05
CA SER A 95 24.81 -18.86 17.28
C SER A 95 26.00 -17.92 17.42
N SER A 96 25.75 -16.61 17.47
CA SER A 96 26.67 -15.67 18.12
C SER A 96 25.92 -14.91 19.20
N LYS A 97 26.60 -14.78 20.33
CA LYS A 97 26.02 -14.65 21.66
C LYS A 97 25.84 -13.19 22.03
N ASN A 98 24.67 -12.88 22.56
CA ASN A 98 24.31 -11.86 23.56
C ASN A 98 25.44 -10.90 23.99
N SER A 99 25.25 -9.61 23.75
CA SER A 99 25.81 -8.55 24.59
C SER A 99 24.68 -7.70 25.15
N LYS A 100 24.56 -7.74 26.47
CA LYS A 100 23.79 -6.78 27.28
C LYS A 100 24.63 -5.51 27.38
N LEU A 101 24.09 -4.36 26.99
CA LEU A 101 24.57 -3.10 27.52
C LEU A 101 23.39 -2.24 27.96
N MET A 102 23.44 -1.88 29.24
CA MET A 102 22.44 -1.13 29.98
C MET A 102 22.37 0.33 29.55
N LEU A 103 21.15 0.83 29.76
CA LEU A 103 20.72 2.20 30.01
C LEU A 103 21.80 3.10 30.67
N GLY A 104 22.08 4.24 30.03
CA GLY A 104 22.80 5.38 30.62
C GLY A 104 22.10 6.68 30.23
N ILE A 105 21.29 7.20 31.14
CA ILE A 105 20.68 8.53 31.06
C ILE A 105 21.79 9.55 31.33
N GLY A 106 22.04 10.49 30.41
CA GLY A 106 23.08 11.49 30.62
C GLY A 106 23.14 12.57 29.54
N GLY A 107 22.36 13.64 29.74
CA GLY A 107 22.80 15.02 29.49
C GLY A 107 22.97 15.51 28.05
N VAL A 108 21.94 16.20 27.56
CA VAL A 108 21.98 17.51 26.86
C VAL A 108 23.22 17.85 26.02
N ALA A 109 23.05 17.95 24.70
CA ALA A 109 23.35 19.18 23.94
C ALA A 109 22.87 19.04 22.49
N LEU A 110 21.68 19.55 22.22
CA LEU A 110 21.15 19.73 20.86
C LEU A 110 21.76 21.03 20.31
N VAL A 111 22.85 20.92 19.55
CA VAL A 111 23.47 22.06 18.86
C VAL A 111 22.95 22.07 17.42
N VAL A 112 21.95 22.91 17.17
CA VAL A 112 21.48 23.25 15.83
C VAL A 112 22.27 24.46 15.37
N ILE A 113 23.16 24.27 14.40
CA ILE A 113 23.80 25.39 13.68
C ILE A 113 22.95 25.64 12.44
N ILE A 114 22.10 26.67 12.49
CA ILE A 114 21.48 27.23 11.29
C ILE A 114 22.53 28.12 10.63
N ALA A 115 23.17 27.63 9.58
CA ALA A 115 23.89 28.48 8.65
C ALA A 115 22.88 29.06 7.64
N VAL A 116 22.28 30.21 7.95
CA VAL A 116 21.64 31.05 6.94
C VAL A 116 22.78 31.73 6.17
N ALA A 117 23.21 31.13 5.06
CA ALA A 117 24.02 31.80 4.07
C ALA A 117 23.09 32.41 3.01
N VAL A 118 23.00 33.74 3.08
CA VAL A 118 22.31 34.66 2.17
C VAL A 118 22.77 34.54 0.71
N SER A 119 21.81 34.53 -0.20
CA SER A 119 21.89 35.25 -1.49
C SER A 119 20.50 35.34 -2.17
N PHE A 120 19.58 36.10 -1.56
CA PHE A 120 18.50 36.72 -2.34
C PHE A 120 19.09 37.88 -3.14
N SER A 121 19.51 37.61 -4.37
CA SER A 121 19.69 38.61 -5.41
C SER A 121 18.53 38.45 -6.40
N GLY A 122 17.66 39.46 -6.50
CA GLY A 122 16.60 39.47 -7.51
C GLY A 122 15.34 40.20 -7.07
N ILE A 123 15.49 41.47 -6.66
CA ILE A 123 14.38 42.42 -6.63
C ILE A 123 14.05 42.71 -8.09
N SER A 124 12.87 42.32 -8.57
CA SER A 124 12.35 42.79 -9.87
C SER A 124 11.88 44.23 -9.69
N ASP A 125 12.76 45.17 -10.04
CA ASP A 125 12.36 46.56 -10.26
C ASP A 125 11.52 46.61 -11.54
N ILE A 126 10.25 46.99 -11.39
CA ILE A 126 9.33 47.23 -12.49
C ILE A 126 9.51 48.70 -12.88
N THR A 127 9.99 48.99 -14.09
CA THR A 127 9.48 50.06 -14.97
C THR A 127 10.13 49.99 -16.36
N PRO A 128 9.46 50.53 -17.41
CA PRO A 128 9.48 49.97 -18.74
C PRO A 128 10.40 50.71 -19.72
N ASP A 129 10.67 50.04 -20.84
CA ASP A 129 10.52 50.53 -22.22
C ASP A 129 11.72 50.21 -23.13
N VAL A 130 11.38 49.94 -24.40
CA VAL A 130 12.18 50.03 -25.62
C VAL A 130 12.95 48.77 -26.12
N VAL A 131 12.34 48.18 -27.18
CA VAL A 131 12.94 47.66 -28.44
C VAL A 131 13.15 46.14 -28.65
N ASN A 132 12.20 45.57 -29.40
CA ASN A 132 12.27 44.59 -30.51
C ASN A 132 13.57 43.81 -30.74
N THR A 133 13.47 42.47 -30.76
CA THR A 133 13.87 41.53 -31.86
C THR A 133 13.28 40.13 -31.54
N PRO A 134 12.79 39.35 -32.53
CA PRO A 134 12.02 38.15 -32.27
C PRO A 134 12.94 36.92 -32.22
N ASP A 135 13.07 36.30 -31.05
CA ASP A 135 13.60 34.95 -30.95
C ASP A 135 12.49 33.99 -30.54
N VAL A 136 12.23 33.07 -31.46
CA VAL A 136 11.33 31.94 -31.31
C VAL A 136 11.95 30.97 -30.30
N VAL A 137 11.52 31.05 -29.05
CA VAL A 137 11.55 29.92 -28.12
C VAL A 137 10.12 29.73 -27.61
N ASN A 138 9.37 28.94 -28.37
CA ASN A 138 8.14 28.35 -27.86
C ASN A 138 8.54 27.19 -26.94
N THR A 139 8.68 27.49 -25.65
CA THR A 139 8.42 26.48 -24.61
C THR A 139 7.25 27.02 -23.79
N PRO A 140 6.01 26.56 -24.02
CA PRO A 140 5.03 26.66 -22.97
C PRO A 140 5.35 25.53 -21.98
N ASP A 141 6.12 25.85 -20.94
CA ASP A 141 5.96 25.17 -19.66
C ASP A 141 4.57 25.53 -19.13
N THR A 142 3.54 24.94 -19.72
CA THR A 142 2.24 24.81 -19.07
C THR A 142 2.41 23.75 -18.01
N VAL A 143 2.88 24.18 -16.83
CA VAL A 143 2.63 23.44 -15.59
C VAL A 143 1.12 23.51 -15.40
N SER A 144 0.43 22.49 -15.90
CA SER A 144 -1.00 22.34 -15.68
C SER A 144 -1.21 22.03 -14.20
N ASP A 145 -1.83 22.96 -13.47
CA ASP A 145 -2.21 22.76 -12.06
C ASP A 145 -3.29 21.66 -11.86
N SER A 146 -3.62 20.89 -12.91
CA SER A 146 -4.65 19.85 -12.92
C SER A 146 -4.19 18.44 -12.58
N LEU A 147 -2.90 18.13 -12.73
CA LEU A 147 -2.31 16.83 -12.43
C LEU A 147 -1.08 17.00 -11.55
N THR A 148 -1.13 16.53 -10.31
CA THR A 148 -0.03 16.70 -9.34
C THR A 148 0.47 15.35 -8.84
N ILE A 149 1.78 15.20 -8.62
CA ILE A 149 2.37 14.01 -7.99
C ILE A 149 3.39 14.37 -6.92
N GLN A 150 3.30 13.73 -5.76
CA GLN A 150 4.21 13.91 -4.64
C GLN A 150 4.56 12.58 -3.98
N THR A 151 5.71 12.58 -3.34
CA THR A 151 6.19 11.52 -2.45
C THR A 151 6.39 12.07 -1.04
N ASP A 152 6.46 11.21 -0.02
CA ASP A 152 6.62 11.62 1.38
C ASP A 152 8.03 12.12 1.72
N PHE A 153 9.05 11.59 1.05
CA PHE A 153 10.44 12.03 1.16
C PHE A 153 11.09 12.33 -0.19
N SER A 154 12.18 13.11 -0.16
CA SER A 154 13.05 13.38 -1.32
C SER A 154 14.16 12.35 -1.51
N SER A 155 14.31 11.39 -0.58
CA SER A 155 15.34 10.35 -0.63
C SER A 155 14.89 9.07 0.05
N TYR A 156 15.29 7.92 -0.49
CA TYR A 156 14.98 6.58 0.02
C TYR A 156 16.20 5.68 0.00
N ASN A 157 16.22 4.69 0.89
CA ASN A 157 17.16 3.58 0.89
C ASN A 157 16.51 2.31 0.34
N ASN A 158 17.32 1.31 0.06
CA ASN A 158 16.86 -0.02 -0.31
C ASN A 158 15.81 -0.55 0.70
N GLN A 159 14.67 -1.02 0.16
CA GLN A 159 13.52 -1.55 0.89
C GLN A 159 12.66 -0.53 1.64
N ASP A 160 12.94 0.78 1.53
CA ASP A 160 12.03 1.80 2.05
C ASP A 160 10.67 1.74 1.33
N ILE A 161 9.63 2.19 2.03
CA ILE A 161 8.29 2.37 1.45
C ILE A 161 8.18 3.82 0.98
N ILE A 162 7.83 3.99 -0.28
CA ILE A 162 7.57 5.28 -0.92
C ILE A 162 6.05 5.51 -0.88
N SER A 163 5.59 6.55 -0.18
CA SER A 163 4.19 6.94 -0.17
C SER A 163 3.92 7.95 -1.27
N ILE A 164 3.17 7.55 -2.30
CA ILE A 164 2.89 8.35 -3.49
C ILE A 164 1.45 8.87 -3.43
N ASN A 165 1.24 10.15 -3.68
CA ASN A 165 -0.12 10.72 -3.76
C ASN A 165 -0.19 11.89 -4.74
N GLY A 166 -1.42 12.23 -5.11
CA GLY A 166 -1.68 13.30 -6.05
C GLY A 166 -3.17 13.55 -6.31
N VAL A 167 -3.43 14.44 -7.25
CA VAL A 167 -4.76 14.85 -7.71
C VAL A 167 -4.74 14.86 -9.24
N SER A 168 -5.83 14.41 -9.85
CA SER A 168 -6.11 14.58 -11.28
C SER A 168 -7.51 15.18 -11.45
N ASN A 169 -7.69 16.06 -12.41
CA ASN A 169 -9.00 16.59 -12.80
C ASN A 169 -9.78 15.66 -13.75
N THR A 170 -9.19 14.54 -14.17
CA THR A 170 -9.87 13.51 -14.98
C THR A 170 -10.77 12.63 -14.10
N GLN A 171 -11.72 11.93 -14.70
CA GLN A 171 -12.74 11.13 -13.99
C GLN A 171 -12.42 9.62 -13.95
N SER A 172 -11.28 9.19 -14.48
CA SER A 172 -11.00 7.77 -14.72
C SER A 172 -9.86 7.25 -13.82
N SER A 173 -8.69 7.05 -14.42
CA SER A 173 -7.53 6.43 -13.82
C SER A 173 -6.29 7.20 -14.19
N VAL A 174 -5.25 7.05 -13.37
CA VAL A 174 -3.90 7.49 -13.69
C VAL A 174 -2.96 6.29 -13.82
N ASN A 175 -1.98 6.39 -14.69
CA ASN A 175 -0.87 5.45 -14.79
C ASN A 175 0.34 6.07 -14.09
N LEU A 176 0.88 5.37 -13.11
CA LEU A 176 2.11 5.74 -12.44
C LEU A 176 3.27 4.87 -12.94
N SER A 177 4.44 5.46 -13.02
CA SER A 177 5.69 4.73 -13.26
C SER A 177 6.84 5.32 -12.46
N ILE A 178 7.80 4.48 -12.12
CA ILE A 178 9.12 4.89 -11.62
C ILE A 178 10.17 4.39 -12.60
N GLU A 179 11.06 5.28 -13.01
CA GLU A 179 12.23 5.00 -13.83
C GLU A 179 13.50 5.23 -13.01
N ASN A 180 14.48 4.34 -13.16
CA ASN A 180 15.79 4.52 -12.56
C ASN A 180 16.62 5.60 -13.29
N GLN A 181 17.81 5.88 -12.79
CA GLN A 181 18.72 6.88 -13.38
C GLN A 181 19.14 6.61 -14.84
N LYS A 182 18.93 5.40 -15.35
CA LYS A 182 19.19 5.02 -16.75
C LYS A 182 17.95 5.21 -17.64
N GLY A 183 16.82 5.65 -17.07
CA GLY A 183 15.54 5.71 -17.76
C GLY A 183 14.86 4.35 -17.92
N GLU A 184 15.31 3.32 -17.19
CA GLU A 184 14.70 1.99 -17.24
C GLU A 184 13.50 1.95 -16.29
N LEU A 185 12.37 1.41 -16.75
CA LEU A 185 11.16 1.24 -15.95
C LEU A 185 11.39 0.19 -14.85
N VAL A 186 11.21 0.58 -13.58
CA VAL A 186 11.41 -0.31 -12.42
C VAL A 186 10.13 -0.63 -11.67
N TRP A 187 9.09 0.20 -11.85
CA TRP A 187 7.81 0.01 -11.21
C TRP A 187 6.71 0.73 -12.00
N THR A 188 5.50 0.15 -12.04
CA THR A 188 4.32 0.80 -12.63
C THR A 188 3.04 0.29 -11.98
N GLU A 189 2.03 1.14 -11.90
CA GLU A 189 0.71 0.81 -11.40
C GLU A 189 -0.35 1.72 -12.03
N GLN A 190 -1.53 1.16 -12.37
CA GLN A 190 -2.69 1.95 -12.77
C GLN A 190 -3.62 2.11 -11.57
N LEU A 191 -3.99 3.35 -11.24
CA LEU A 191 -4.83 3.68 -10.09
C LEU A 191 -6.16 4.27 -10.54
N SER A 192 -7.25 3.83 -9.92
CA SER A 192 -8.55 4.52 -10.03
C SER A 192 -8.56 5.76 -9.14
N LEU A 193 -9.21 6.82 -9.61
CA LEU A 193 -9.36 8.06 -8.85
C LEU A 193 -10.49 7.95 -7.82
N LYS A 194 -10.34 8.65 -6.70
CA LYS A 194 -11.46 8.92 -5.77
C LYS A 194 -12.44 9.90 -6.42
N SER A 195 -13.64 10.02 -5.86
CA SER A 195 -14.68 10.93 -6.36
C SER A 195 -14.28 12.42 -6.41
N ASP A 196 -13.21 12.79 -5.71
CA ASP A 196 -12.63 14.13 -5.69
C ASP A 196 -11.28 14.22 -6.43
N GLY A 197 -10.99 13.26 -7.31
CA GLY A 197 -9.81 13.26 -8.17
C GLY A 197 -8.51 12.84 -7.47
N ARG A 198 -8.54 12.54 -6.17
CA ARG A 198 -7.34 12.11 -5.42
C ARG A 198 -6.96 10.67 -5.73
N TYR A 199 -5.66 10.41 -5.78
CA TYR A 199 -5.10 9.07 -5.82
C TYR A 199 -3.94 8.93 -4.83
N SER A 200 -3.66 7.70 -4.42
CA SER A 200 -2.55 7.38 -3.52
C SER A 200 -2.20 5.90 -3.63
N THR A 201 -0.91 5.58 -3.54
CA THR A 201 -0.41 4.20 -3.48
C THR A 201 0.91 4.14 -2.71
N LEU A 202 1.40 2.92 -2.45
CA LEU A 202 2.69 2.65 -1.85
C LEU A 202 3.55 1.84 -2.82
N ALA A 203 4.81 2.24 -2.98
CA ALA A 203 5.81 1.47 -3.71
C ALA A 203 6.94 1.04 -2.76
N ILE A 204 7.57 -0.10 -3.03
CA ILE A 204 8.77 -0.53 -2.31
C ILE A 204 9.98 -0.13 -3.16
N ALA A 205 10.93 0.59 -2.55
CA ALA A 205 12.19 1.01 -3.17
C ALA A 205 13.17 -0.19 -3.26
N GLY A 206 12.79 -1.21 -4.03
CA GLY A 206 13.58 -2.44 -4.15
C GLY A 206 13.00 -3.42 -5.16
N GLY A 207 13.85 -4.36 -5.59
CA GLY A 207 13.55 -5.33 -6.63
C GLY A 207 14.40 -5.11 -7.89
N PRO A 208 14.08 -5.80 -8.99
CA PRO A 208 14.79 -5.63 -10.27
C PRO A 208 14.77 -4.17 -10.74
N GLY A 209 15.91 -3.64 -11.16
CA GLY A 209 16.07 -2.26 -11.63
C GLY A 209 16.48 -1.25 -10.57
N TRP A 210 16.47 -1.64 -9.28
CA TRP A 210 16.88 -0.82 -8.13
C TRP A 210 18.35 -1.04 -7.70
N GLU A 211 19.20 -1.61 -8.56
CA GLU A 211 20.56 -2.02 -8.19
C GLU A 211 21.55 -0.86 -8.07
N GLY A 212 21.16 0.35 -8.51
CA GLY A 212 22.04 1.52 -8.55
C GLY A 212 21.48 2.70 -7.78
N SER A 213 22.30 3.27 -6.89
CA SER A 213 22.03 4.57 -6.27
C SER A 213 21.99 5.66 -7.34
N GLY A 214 21.15 6.67 -7.17
CA GLY A 214 21.04 7.79 -8.12
C GLY A 214 19.71 8.52 -8.01
N THR A 215 19.42 9.34 -9.02
CA THR A 215 18.13 10.03 -9.14
C THR A 215 17.14 9.15 -9.88
N TYR A 216 15.99 8.92 -9.28
CA TYR A 216 14.87 8.19 -9.86
C TYR A 216 13.78 9.19 -10.22
N THR A 217 13.05 8.90 -11.30
CA THR A 217 11.96 9.75 -11.79
C THR A 217 10.64 9.02 -11.58
N ILE A 218 9.69 9.66 -10.90
CA ILE A 218 8.32 9.18 -10.80
C ILE A 218 7.44 9.99 -11.76
N LYS A 219 6.63 9.32 -12.57
CA LYS A 219 5.74 9.94 -13.55
C LYS A 219 4.30 9.56 -13.26
N VAL A 220 3.39 10.48 -13.54
CA VAL A 220 1.95 10.25 -13.60
C VAL A 220 1.42 10.66 -14.97
N ASP A 221 0.59 9.83 -15.56
CA ASP A 221 -0.12 10.10 -16.80
C ASP A 221 -1.63 9.87 -16.58
N ASN A 222 -2.47 10.84 -16.96
CA ASN A 222 -3.92 10.73 -16.84
C ASN A 222 -4.65 10.54 -18.19
N GLY A 223 -3.90 10.24 -19.25
CA GLY A 223 -4.36 10.11 -20.64
C GLY A 223 -4.52 11.43 -21.40
N VAL A 224 -4.39 12.57 -20.72
CA VAL A 224 -4.46 13.92 -21.31
C VAL A 224 -3.12 14.63 -21.18
N GLU A 225 -2.49 14.52 -20.01
CA GLU A 225 -1.22 15.12 -19.68
C GLU A 225 -0.38 14.21 -18.79
N THR A 226 0.91 14.53 -18.72
CA THR A 226 1.89 13.83 -17.90
C THR A 226 2.55 14.83 -16.95
N ASN A 227 2.71 14.46 -15.68
CA ASN A 227 3.52 15.20 -14.71
C ASN A 227 4.57 14.26 -14.09
N PHE A 228 5.63 14.81 -13.51
CA PHE A 228 6.71 14.04 -12.93
C PHE A 228 7.30 14.71 -11.69
N ASN A 229 7.99 13.90 -10.88
CA ASN A 229 8.81 14.34 -9.77
C ASN A 229 10.07 13.44 -9.70
N THR A 230 11.05 13.81 -8.89
CA THR A 230 12.30 13.07 -8.73
C THR A 230 12.65 12.89 -7.27
N PHE A 231 13.28 11.77 -6.94
CA PHE A 231 13.85 11.51 -5.61
C PHE A 231 15.20 10.82 -5.73
N SER A 232 16.03 10.93 -4.69
CA SER A 232 17.30 10.20 -4.61
C SER A 232 17.09 8.81 -4.03
N PHE A 233 17.83 7.82 -4.52
CA PHE A 233 17.83 6.46 -4.00
C PHE A 233 19.25 6.00 -3.66
N THR A 234 19.41 5.28 -2.56
CA THR A 234 20.68 4.69 -2.12
C THR A 234 20.52 3.20 -1.83
N THR A 235 21.39 2.37 -2.42
CA THR A 235 21.44 0.91 -2.16
C THR A 235 22.12 0.55 -0.85
#